data_AF-A0A1R4HRH8-F1
#
_entry.id   AF-A0A1R4HRH8-F1
#
_cell.length_a   1.000
_cell.length_b   1.000
_cell.length_c   1.000
_cell.angle_alpha   90.00
_cell.angle_beta   90.00
_cell.angle_gamma   90.00
#
_symmetry.space_group_name_H-M   'P 1'
#
loop_
_entity.id
_entity.type
_entity.pdbx_description
1 polymer ?
#
loop_
_entity_poly.entity_id
_entity_poly.type
_entity_poly.pdbx_seq_one_letter_code
_entity_poly.pdbx_strand_id
1 'polypeptide(L)'
;MVDAHSPEFHAAGPESDAAPVDAEETAAEETAAEEIPAEVHADYANDAVRAALHALQETPDYPHLAAFLLALREGYLVVDITGTAGKKRGPRARTLRSTSGQLVLPIFTSMAELRAVAPASRAEELKGAVMPAQQALALIASDRFVAAEFDKASAALVVLRKYVTLAASSAEITAESVAALK
;
A
#
# COMPACT_ATOMS: atom_id res chain seq x y z
N MET A 1 -29.37 74.50 5.11
CA MET A 1 -30.53 74.44 4.18
C MET A 1 -31.15 73.07 4.39
N VAL A 2 -32.42 73.08 4.83
CA VAL A 2 -33.35 71.99 5.20
C VAL A 2 -33.08 71.12 6.43
N ASP A 3 -33.79 71.50 7.50
CA ASP A 3 -34.39 70.72 8.58
C ASP A 3 -35.13 69.42 8.16
N ALA A 4 -35.23 68.46 9.09
CA ALA A 4 -36.47 67.76 9.50
C ALA A 4 -36.12 66.69 10.58
N HIS A 5 -36.50 66.88 11.85
CA HIS A 5 -37.73 66.40 12.50
C HIS A 5 -37.81 64.88 12.78
N SER A 6 -37.80 64.53 14.08
CA SER A 6 -38.46 63.34 14.71
C SER A 6 -39.99 63.34 14.43
N PRO A 7 -40.85 62.35 14.83
CA PRO A 7 -40.70 61.28 15.84
C PRO A 7 -41.43 59.92 15.54
N GLU A 8 -41.35 59.01 16.54
CA GLU A 8 -42.24 57.91 16.99
C GLU A 8 -43.29 57.27 16.06
N PHE A 9 -43.41 55.93 16.09
CA PHE A 9 -44.69 55.23 16.35
C PHE A 9 -44.48 53.77 16.81
N HIS A 10 -45.35 53.37 17.73
CA HIS A 10 -45.49 52.08 18.41
C HIS A 10 -46.20 51.01 17.57
N ALA A 11 -45.97 49.75 17.98
CA ALA A 11 -46.93 48.64 18.11
C ALA A 11 -46.92 47.46 17.11
N ALA A 12 -47.12 46.29 17.73
CA ALA A 12 -47.78 45.06 17.30
C ALA A 12 -46.95 43.98 16.58
N GLY A 13 -46.81 42.82 17.25
CA GLY A 13 -46.71 41.50 16.59
C GLY A 13 -48.02 41.15 15.85
N PRO A 14 -48.15 39.98 15.19
CA PRO A 14 -47.92 38.68 15.81
C PRO A 14 -47.30 37.58 14.90
N GLU A 15 -46.93 36.48 15.57
CA GLU A 15 -47.02 35.06 15.18
C GLU A 15 -46.53 34.53 13.81
N SER A 16 -45.85 33.38 13.94
CA SER A 16 -46.03 32.16 13.15
C SER A 16 -44.91 31.76 12.18
N ASP A 17 -44.28 30.65 12.57
CA ASP A 17 -43.92 29.50 11.73
C ASP A 17 -42.85 29.69 10.65
N ALA A 18 -41.64 29.27 11.01
CA ALA A 18 -40.67 28.70 10.07
C ALA A 18 -39.65 27.87 10.84
N ALA A 19 -39.80 26.55 10.81
CA ALA A 19 -38.68 25.62 10.84
C ALA A 19 -38.45 25.13 9.40
N PRO A 20 -37.36 24.41 9.10
CA PRO A 20 -35.98 24.50 9.60
C PRO A 20 -35.00 24.54 8.41
N VAL A 21 -33.79 25.10 8.54
CA VAL A 21 -32.69 24.78 7.60
C VAL A 21 -31.32 25.08 8.19
N ASP A 22 -30.46 24.07 8.04
CA ASP A 22 -29.02 24.13 7.81
C ASP A 22 -28.12 24.68 8.93
N ALA A 23 -27.41 23.77 9.60
CA ALA A 23 -26.02 23.48 9.27
C ALA A 23 -25.32 22.89 10.49
N GLU A 24 -24.88 21.64 10.39
CA GLU A 24 -23.52 21.18 10.72
C GLU A 24 -23.55 19.64 10.72
N GLU A 25 -23.62 19.08 9.52
CA GLU A 25 -23.15 17.73 9.29
C GLU A 25 -21.63 17.83 9.07
N THR A 26 -20.88 17.84 10.17
CA THR A 26 -19.46 17.51 10.13
C THR A 26 -19.33 16.07 9.65
N ALA A 27 -19.17 15.90 8.35
CA ALA A 27 -18.63 14.69 7.75
C ALA A 27 -17.19 14.53 8.23
N ALA A 28 -17.03 13.90 9.40
CA ALA A 28 -15.82 13.20 9.75
C ALA A 28 -15.79 11.95 8.86
N GLU A 29 -15.12 12.09 7.71
CA GLU A 29 -14.77 10.95 6.86
C GLU A 29 -13.73 10.12 7.63
N GLU A 30 -14.26 9.25 8.48
CA GLU A 30 -13.52 8.26 9.23
C GLU A 30 -12.98 7.26 8.20
N THR A 31 -11.71 7.45 7.81
CA THR A 31 -10.98 6.49 6.98
C THR A 31 -10.91 5.18 7.75
N ALA A 32 -11.87 4.30 7.52
CA ALA A 32 -11.86 2.94 8.01
C ALA A 32 -10.57 2.29 7.53
N ALA A 33 -9.66 2.04 8.48
CA ALA A 33 -8.55 1.13 8.23
C ALA A 33 -9.18 -0.21 7.83
N GLU A 34 -8.95 -0.67 6.61
CA GLU A 34 -9.30 -2.02 6.18
C GLU A 34 -8.77 -2.99 7.25
N GLU A 35 -9.67 -3.58 8.03
CA GLU A 35 -9.32 -4.56 9.05
C GLU A 35 -8.66 -5.74 8.34
N ILE A 36 -7.38 -5.98 8.63
CA ILE A 36 -6.65 -7.15 8.19
C ILE A 36 -7.48 -8.39 8.58
N PRO A 37 -7.93 -9.24 7.64
CA PRO A 37 -8.79 -10.36 7.97
C PRO A 37 -8.16 -11.28 9.00
N ALA A 38 -8.97 -11.93 9.84
CA ALA A 38 -8.51 -12.74 10.97
C ALA A 38 -7.55 -13.89 10.57
N GLU A 39 -7.59 -14.31 9.30
CA GLU A 39 -6.69 -15.30 8.69
C GLU A 39 -5.26 -14.77 8.45
N VAL A 40 -5.06 -13.46 8.50
CA VAL A 40 -3.76 -12.80 8.34
C VAL A 40 -3.24 -12.41 9.73
N HIS A 41 -2.65 -13.37 10.40
CA HIS A 41 -2.02 -13.21 11.71
C HIS A 41 -0.50 -13.01 11.61
N ALA A 42 0.17 -12.83 12.74
CA ALA A 42 1.61 -12.54 12.81
C ALA A 42 2.52 -13.59 12.13
N ASP A 43 2.01 -14.82 11.98
CA ASP A 43 2.71 -15.96 11.37
C ASP A 43 2.26 -16.24 9.93
N TYR A 44 1.41 -15.37 9.36
CA TYR A 44 0.98 -15.51 7.97
C TYR A 44 2.19 -15.55 7.02
N ALA A 45 2.15 -16.51 6.10
CA ALA A 45 3.07 -16.63 5.00
C ALA A 45 2.31 -16.89 3.70
N ASN A 46 2.68 -16.18 2.65
CA ASN A 46 2.16 -16.46 1.31
C ASN A 46 2.95 -17.61 0.68
N ASP A 47 2.61 -18.84 1.09
CA ASP A 47 3.33 -20.05 0.66
C ASP A 47 3.23 -20.30 -0.85
N ALA A 48 2.15 -19.87 -1.50
CA ALA A 48 2.01 -19.95 -2.95
C ALA A 48 3.06 -19.10 -3.68
N VAL A 49 3.24 -17.84 -3.24
CA VAL A 49 4.29 -16.95 -3.78
C VAL A 49 5.67 -17.52 -3.46
N ARG A 50 5.89 -18.02 -2.23
CA ARG A 50 7.18 -18.62 -1.84
C ARG A 50 7.53 -19.84 -2.69
N ALA A 51 6.58 -20.74 -2.92
CA ALA A 51 6.79 -21.91 -3.76
C ALA A 51 7.11 -21.51 -5.22
N ALA A 52 6.38 -20.54 -5.78
CA ALA A 52 6.64 -20.05 -7.13
C ALA A 52 7.99 -19.32 -7.25
N LEU A 53 8.39 -18.59 -6.21
CA LEU A 53 9.71 -17.95 -6.11
C LEU A 53 10.83 -18.98 -6.15
N HIS A 54 10.74 -20.04 -5.35
CA HIS A 54 11.72 -21.13 -5.37
C HIS A 54 11.76 -21.85 -6.72
N ALA A 55 10.61 -22.17 -7.31
CA ALA A 55 10.55 -22.81 -8.62
C ALA A 55 11.22 -21.96 -9.72
N LEU A 56 11.05 -20.63 -9.68
CA LEU A 56 11.73 -19.71 -10.59
C LEU A 56 13.24 -19.64 -10.36
N GLN A 57 13.70 -19.71 -9.11
CA GLN A 57 15.14 -19.74 -8.82
C GLN A 57 15.79 -21.04 -9.28
N GLU A 58 15.08 -22.16 -9.13
CA GLU A 58 15.52 -23.47 -9.62
C GLU A 58 15.55 -23.52 -11.14
N THR A 59 14.51 -22.98 -11.80
CA THR A 59 14.36 -22.97 -13.25
C THR A 59 14.04 -21.56 -13.77
N PRO A 60 15.07 -20.73 -14.07
CA PRO A 60 14.89 -19.34 -14.48
C PRO A 60 14.47 -19.22 -15.94
N ASP A 61 13.18 -19.40 -16.22
CA ASP A 61 12.57 -19.26 -17.54
C ASP A 61 11.28 -18.41 -17.52
N TYR A 62 10.70 -18.14 -18.69
CA TYR A 62 9.48 -17.35 -18.80
C TYR A 62 8.22 -18.01 -18.22
N PRO A 63 8.00 -19.33 -18.41
CA PRO A 63 6.92 -20.03 -17.70
C PRO A 63 6.96 -19.87 -16.18
N HIS A 64 8.12 -20.06 -15.54
CA HIS A 64 8.23 -19.91 -14.09
C HIS A 64 8.13 -18.45 -13.65
N LEU A 65 8.62 -17.50 -14.47
CA LEU A 65 8.43 -16.09 -14.19
C LEU A 65 6.94 -15.70 -14.27
N ALA A 66 6.22 -16.18 -15.28
CA ALA A 66 4.78 -15.97 -15.39
C ALA A 66 4.02 -16.58 -14.20
N ALA A 67 4.37 -17.80 -13.80
CA ALA A 67 3.78 -18.46 -12.62
C ALA A 67 4.02 -17.66 -11.33
N PHE A 68 5.24 -17.17 -11.12
CA PHE A 68 5.56 -16.29 -9.99
C PHE A 68 4.76 -14.99 -10.02
N LEU A 69 4.68 -14.31 -11.16
CA LEU A 69 3.92 -13.06 -11.29
C LEU A 69 2.39 -13.27 -11.09
N LEU A 70 1.86 -14.43 -11.46
CA LEU A 70 0.47 -14.80 -11.18
C LEU A 70 0.25 -15.04 -9.68
N ALA A 71 1.13 -15.81 -9.03
CA ALA A 71 1.05 -16.06 -7.59
C ALA A 71 1.07 -14.76 -6.77
N LEU A 72 1.83 -13.75 -7.24
CA LEU A 72 1.88 -12.42 -6.61
C LEU A 72 0.54 -11.68 -6.60
N ARG A 73 -0.46 -12.08 -7.38
CA ARG A 73 -1.77 -11.40 -7.41
C ARG A 73 -2.68 -11.77 -6.25
N GLU A 74 -2.36 -12.86 -5.56
CA GLU A 74 -3.24 -13.47 -4.56
C GLU A 74 -2.69 -13.34 -3.14
N GLY A 75 -3.61 -13.32 -2.18
CA GLY A 75 -3.28 -13.25 -0.76
C GLY A 75 -2.71 -11.90 -0.32
N TYR A 76 -1.79 -11.96 0.63
CA TYR A 76 -1.20 -10.80 1.28
C TYR A 76 0.30 -10.81 1.13
N LEU A 77 0.89 -9.62 1.16
CA LEU A 77 2.33 -9.41 1.16
C LEU A 77 2.69 -8.46 2.30
N VAL A 78 3.96 -8.53 2.69
CA VAL A 78 4.52 -7.70 3.76
C VAL A 78 5.47 -6.68 3.17
N VAL A 79 5.32 -5.43 3.57
CA VAL A 79 6.20 -4.33 3.16
C VAL A 79 6.90 -3.77 4.39
N ASP A 80 8.22 -3.58 4.33
CA ASP A 80 9.00 -2.96 5.41
C ASP A 80 8.54 -1.51 5.59
N ILE A 81 8.07 -1.13 6.77
CA ILE A 81 7.70 0.24 7.16
C ILE A 81 8.54 0.73 8.36
N THR A 82 9.68 0.08 8.59
CA THR A 82 10.57 0.40 9.72
C THR A 82 11.11 1.82 9.59
N GLY A 83 10.88 2.63 10.62
CA GLY A 83 11.40 4.00 10.70
C GLY A 83 10.74 5.00 9.76
N THR A 84 9.64 4.66 9.09
CA THR A 84 8.99 5.52 8.07
C THR A 84 7.74 6.25 8.55
N ALA A 85 7.43 6.20 9.85
CA ALA A 85 6.27 6.88 10.42
C ALA A 85 6.45 8.41 10.39
N GLY A 86 5.81 9.07 9.41
CA GLY A 86 5.73 10.52 9.37
C GLY A 86 4.51 11.03 10.13
N LYS A 87 4.67 12.02 11.03
CA LYS A 87 3.59 12.61 11.87
C LYS A 87 2.34 13.10 11.09
N LYS A 88 2.41 13.26 9.76
CA LYS A 88 1.32 13.79 8.91
C LYS A 88 0.87 12.87 7.76
N ARG A 89 1.57 11.77 7.47
CA ARG A 89 1.36 10.98 6.23
C ARG A 89 1.30 9.46 6.43
N GLY A 90 1.17 9.00 7.67
CA GLY A 90 1.09 7.57 7.99
C GLY A 90 2.40 6.81 7.73
N PRO A 91 2.41 5.48 7.94
CA PRO A 91 3.55 4.61 7.64
C PRO A 91 3.81 4.56 6.13
N ARG A 92 5.07 4.63 5.70
CA ARG A 92 5.47 4.50 4.28
C ARG A 92 6.33 3.27 4.05
N ALA A 93 6.30 2.68 2.86
CA ALA A 93 7.28 1.66 2.52
C ALA A 93 8.70 2.21 2.65
N ARG A 94 9.57 1.49 3.35
CA ARG A 94 11.00 1.75 3.42
C ARG A 94 11.58 1.50 2.04
N THR A 95 12.36 2.45 1.56
CA THR A 95 13.07 2.31 0.29
C THR A 95 14.48 1.78 0.54
N LEU A 96 14.93 0.85 -0.32
CA LEU A 96 16.32 0.43 -0.37
C LEU A 96 17.01 1.07 -1.56
N ARG A 97 18.32 1.28 -1.47
CA ARG A 97 19.14 1.72 -2.59
C ARG A 97 19.96 0.56 -3.11
N SER A 98 19.97 0.38 -4.43
CA SER A 98 20.95 -0.46 -5.11
C SER A 98 22.37 0.11 -4.92
N THR A 99 23.38 -0.68 -5.30
CA THR A 99 24.78 -0.22 -5.36
C THR A 99 24.98 0.96 -6.32
N SER A 100 24.11 1.09 -7.33
CA SER A 100 24.06 2.22 -8.27
C SER A 100 23.20 3.41 -7.77
N GLY A 101 22.68 3.33 -6.53
CA GLY A 101 21.88 4.40 -5.92
C GLY A 101 20.40 4.44 -6.33
N GLN A 102 19.95 3.51 -7.18
CA GLN A 102 18.56 3.40 -7.65
C GLN A 102 17.65 2.84 -6.55
N LEU A 103 16.39 3.26 -6.53
CA LEU A 103 15.43 2.81 -5.52
C LEU A 103 14.91 1.42 -5.84
N VAL A 104 14.88 0.55 -4.84
CA VAL A 104 14.30 -0.80 -4.89
C VAL A 104 13.27 -0.93 -3.78
N LEU A 105 12.11 -1.48 -4.11
CA LEU A 105 11.01 -1.71 -3.18
C LEU A 105 11.17 -3.09 -2.52
N PRO A 106 11.46 -3.18 -1.21
CA PRO A 106 11.49 -4.46 -0.52
C PRO A 106 10.06 -4.98 -0.29
N ILE A 107 9.81 -6.23 -0.69
CA ILE A 107 8.54 -6.95 -0.51
C ILE A 107 8.87 -8.31 0.08
N PHE A 108 8.04 -8.79 1.01
CA PHE A 108 8.23 -10.07 1.69
C PHE A 108 6.97 -10.91 1.64
N THR A 109 7.13 -12.23 1.59
CA THR A 109 6.03 -13.20 1.65
C THR A 109 5.51 -13.39 3.07
N SER A 110 6.24 -12.94 4.09
CA SER A 110 5.84 -13.06 5.50
C SER A 110 6.56 -12.06 6.41
N MET A 111 6.06 -11.90 7.65
CA MET A 111 6.75 -11.14 8.69
C MET A 111 8.06 -11.80 9.14
N ALA A 112 8.15 -13.14 9.07
CA ALA A 112 9.36 -13.88 9.41
C ALA A 112 10.51 -13.54 8.45
N GLU A 113 10.22 -13.49 7.14
CA GLU A 113 11.17 -13.07 6.11
C GLU A 113 11.68 -11.64 6.33
N LEU A 114 10.77 -10.71 6.66
CA LEU A 114 11.15 -9.35 7.02
C LEU A 114 12.11 -9.35 8.22
N ARG A 115 11.72 -10.01 9.32
CA ARG A 115 12.51 -10.07 10.57
C ARG A 115 13.90 -10.68 10.37
N ALA A 116 14.01 -11.66 9.47
CA ALA A 116 15.27 -12.34 9.16
C ALA A 116 16.30 -11.45 8.42
N VAL A 117 15.89 -10.27 7.92
CA VAL A 117 16.83 -9.31 7.30
C VAL A 117 17.78 -8.67 8.32
N ALA A 118 17.38 -8.58 9.60
CA ALA A 118 18.18 -8.01 10.66
C ALA A 118 18.85 -9.10 11.52
N PRO A 119 19.98 -8.81 12.18
CA PRO A 119 20.50 -9.66 13.24
C PRO A 119 19.43 -9.92 14.30
N ALA A 120 19.46 -11.10 14.93
CA ALA A 120 18.43 -11.53 15.90
C ALA A 120 18.18 -10.49 17.01
N SER A 121 19.21 -9.77 17.46
CA SER A 121 19.10 -8.72 18.47
C SER A 121 18.26 -7.50 18.06
N ARG A 122 17.95 -7.34 16.76
CA ARG A 122 17.17 -6.23 16.20
C ARG A 122 15.99 -6.69 15.35
N ALA A 123 15.72 -7.99 15.29
CA ALA A 123 14.64 -8.53 14.47
C ALA A 123 13.27 -7.94 14.87
N GLU A 124 13.02 -7.76 16.16
CA GLU A 124 11.78 -7.17 16.69
C GLU A 124 11.63 -5.68 16.40
N GLU A 125 12.71 -4.98 16.05
CA GLU A 125 12.66 -3.57 15.66
C GLU A 125 12.06 -3.39 14.26
N LEU A 126 12.09 -4.44 13.43
CA LEU A 126 11.53 -4.40 12.09
C LEU A 126 10.00 -4.44 12.13
N LYS A 127 9.40 -3.45 11.47
CA LYS A 127 7.95 -3.28 11.36
C LYS A 127 7.54 -3.52 9.93
N GLY A 128 6.57 -4.43 9.74
CA GLY A 128 5.96 -4.69 8.45
C GLY A 128 4.51 -4.21 8.44
N ALA A 129 4.07 -3.72 7.29
CA ALA A 129 2.65 -3.60 6.99
C ALA A 129 2.24 -4.82 6.18
N VAL A 130 1.30 -5.61 6.71
CA VAL A 130 0.66 -6.69 5.95
C VAL A 130 -0.52 -6.09 5.21
N MET A 131 -0.58 -6.29 3.90
CA MET A 131 -1.64 -5.71 3.06
C MET A 131 -1.94 -6.62 1.86
N PRO A 132 -3.12 -6.47 1.23
CA PRO A 132 -3.46 -7.24 0.04
C PRO A 132 -2.35 -7.15 -1.00
N ALA A 133 -2.05 -8.28 -1.65
CA ALA A 133 -0.90 -8.36 -2.54
C ALA A 133 -0.94 -7.29 -3.65
N GLN A 134 -2.13 -7.03 -4.20
CA GLN A 134 -2.34 -5.95 -5.17
C GLN A 134 -1.94 -4.57 -4.64
N GLN A 135 -2.30 -4.23 -3.40
CA GLN A 135 -1.93 -2.96 -2.78
C GLN A 135 -0.41 -2.86 -2.57
N ALA A 136 0.23 -3.94 -2.10
CA ALA A 136 1.68 -4.01 -1.93
C ALA A 136 2.42 -3.83 -3.26
N LEU A 137 1.99 -4.51 -4.33
CA LEU A 137 2.59 -4.38 -5.66
C LEU A 137 2.40 -2.99 -6.25
N ALA A 138 1.23 -2.36 -6.03
CA ALA A 138 0.94 -1.01 -6.52
C ALA A 138 1.90 0.06 -5.98
N LEU A 139 2.55 -0.18 -4.84
CA LEU A 139 3.57 0.71 -4.29
C LEU A 139 4.76 0.92 -5.24
N ILE A 140 5.01 0.02 -6.19
CA ILE A 140 6.05 0.19 -7.21
C ILE A 140 5.86 1.47 -8.04
N ALA A 141 4.63 1.97 -8.13
CA ALA A 141 4.28 3.20 -8.84
C ALA A 141 4.42 4.47 -7.98
N SER A 142 4.54 4.34 -6.66
CA SER A 142 4.52 5.48 -5.71
C SER A 142 5.81 6.30 -5.67
N ASP A 143 6.90 5.80 -6.25
CA ASP A 143 8.20 6.47 -6.32
C ASP A 143 8.98 6.04 -7.58
N ARG A 144 10.24 6.46 -7.68
CA ARG A 144 11.19 6.12 -8.75
C ARG A 144 11.82 4.74 -8.55
N PHE A 145 11.07 3.81 -7.99
CA PHE A 145 11.51 2.42 -7.90
C PHE A 145 11.81 1.89 -9.31
N VAL A 146 12.94 1.20 -9.44
CA VAL A 146 13.34 0.52 -10.68
C VAL A 146 13.04 -0.98 -10.65
N ALA A 147 12.86 -1.53 -9.45
CA ALA A 147 12.60 -2.94 -9.20
C ALA A 147 11.94 -3.13 -7.82
N ALA A 148 11.39 -4.32 -7.61
CA ALA A 148 11.11 -4.86 -6.28
C ALA A 148 12.14 -5.95 -5.93
N GLU A 149 12.50 -6.05 -4.65
CA GLU A 149 13.34 -7.11 -4.09
C GLU A 149 12.47 -7.97 -3.17
N PHE A 150 12.33 -9.25 -3.52
CA PHE A 150 11.52 -10.23 -2.78
C PHE A 150 12.39 -11.03 -1.81
N ASP A 151 11.87 -11.33 -0.62
CA ASP A 151 12.41 -12.26 0.38
C ASP A 151 13.94 -12.17 0.53
N LYS A 152 14.40 -10.95 0.79
CA LYS A 152 15.83 -10.59 0.87
C LYS A 152 16.66 -11.54 1.76
N ALA A 153 16.06 -12.12 2.79
CA ALA A 153 16.75 -12.96 3.75
C ALA A 153 16.99 -14.39 3.23
N SER A 154 15.95 -15.09 2.77
CA SER A 154 16.05 -16.52 2.43
C SER A 154 16.15 -16.82 0.93
N ALA A 155 15.50 -16.02 0.08
CA ALA A 155 15.30 -16.32 -1.34
C ALA A 155 15.35 -15.04 -2.19
N ALA A 156 16.34 -14.19 -1.95
CA ALA A 156 16.44 -12.87 -2.57
C ALA A 156 16.28 -12.91 -4.10
N LEU A 157 15.23 -12.26 -4.62
CA LEU A 157 15.00 -12.10 -6.05
C LEU A 157 14.65 -10.65 -6.37
N VAL A 158 15.41 -10.04 -7.28
CA VAL A 158 15.13 -8.69 -7.79
C VAL A 158 14.36 -8.78 -9.10
N VAL A 159 13.16 -8.19 -9.12
CA VAL A 159 12.26 -8.20 -10.28
C VAL A 159 12.06 -6.77 -10.79
N LEU A 160 12.34 -6.56 -12.08
CA LEU A 160 12.23 -5.24 -12.70
C LEU A 160 10.82 -4.68 -12.60
N ARG A 161 10.72 -3.35 -12.46
CA ARG A 161 9.45 -2.63 -12.33
C ARG A 161 8.42 -3.02 -13.39
N LYS A 162 8.83 -3.22 -14.64
CA LYS A 162 7.91 -3.60 -15.73
C LYS A 162 7.13 -4.89 -15.44
N TYR A 163 7.77 -5.89 -14.83
CA TYR A 163 7.13 -7.15 -14.46
C TYR A 163 6.26 -7.00 -13.20
N VAL A 164 6.72 -6.24 -12.21
CA VAL A 164 5.93 -5.93 -11.01
C VAL A 164 4.67 -5.14 -11.39
N THR A 165 4.78 -4.18 -12.31
CA THR A 165 3.64 -3.42 -12.85
C THR A 165 2.68 -4.33 -13.61
N LEU A 166 3.17 -5.33 -14.36
CA LEU A 166 2.32 -6.33 -14.98
C LEU A 166 1.53 -7.12 -13.92
N ALA A 167 2.21 -7.59 -12.86
CA ALA A 167 1.57 -8.30 -11.74
C ALA A 167 0.51 -7.45 -11.01
N ALA A 168 0.80 -6.16 -10.79
CA ALA A 168 -0.11 -5.19 -10.18
C ALA A 168 -1.31 -4.78 -11.05
N SER A 169 -1.33 -5.20 -12.33
CA SER A 169 -2.42 -4.92 -13.26
C SER A 169 -3.37 -6.11 -13.38
N SER A 170 -4.49 -5.92 -14.09
CA SER A 170 -5.40 -6.99 -14.49
C SER A 170 -5.04 -7.63 -15.84
N ALA A 171 -3.93 -7.23 -16.47
CA ALA A 171 -3.54 -7.75 -17.77
C ALA A 171 -3.24 -9.26 -17.72
N GLU A 172 -3.38 -9.95 -18.84
CA GLU A 172 -3.07 -11.38 -18.93
C GLU A 172 -1.56 -11.64 -18.76
N ILE A 173 -1.21 -12.61 -17.91
CA ILE A 173 0.17 -13.04 -17.68
C ILE A 173 0.35 -14.42 -18.28
N THR A 174 1.11 -14.48 -19.37
CA THR A 174 1.55 -15.74 -19.99
C THR A 174 3.07 -15.68 -20.18
N ALA A 175 3.70 -16.81 -20.50
CA ALA A 175 5.12 -16.84 -20.81
C ALA A 175 5.45 -15.92 -22.00
N GLU A 176 4.57 -15.87 -23.00
CA GLU A 176 4.70 -15.02 -24.19
C GLU A 176 4.59 -13.53 -23.83
N SER A 177 3.61 -13.15 -23.00
CA SER A 177 3.43 -11.74 -22.62
C SER A 177 4.62 -11.23 -21.79
N VAL A 178 5.16 -12.08 -20.91
CA VAL A 178 6.37 -11.78 -20.14
C VAL A 178 7.60 -11.70 -21.05
N ALA A 179 7.75 -12.61 -22.01
CA ALA A 179 8.86 -12.60 -22.96
C ALA A 179 8.85 -11.38 -23.88
N ALA A 180 7.66 -10.85 -24.22
CA ALA A 180 7.50 -9.66 -25.04
C ALA A 180 7.95 -8.36 -24.34
N LEU A 181 8.05 -8.36 -23.01
CA LEU A 181 8.49 -7.19 -22.24
C LEU A 181 10.01 -6.99 -22.22
N LYS A 182 10.81 -7.81 -22.91
CA LYS A 182 12.29 -7.74 -22.88
C LYS A 182 12.84 -6.34 -23.16
#